data_AF-A0A9D1SBE6-F1
#
_entry.id   AF-A0A9D1SBE6-F1
#
_cell.length_a   1.000
_cell.length_b   1.000
_cell.length_c   1.000
_cell.angle_alpha   90.00
_cell.angle_beta   90.00
_cell.angle_gamma   90.00
#
_symmetry.space_group_name_H-M   'P 1'
#
loop_
_entity.id
_entity.type
_entity.pdbx_description
1 polymer ?
#
loop_
_entity_poly.entity_id
_entity_poly.type
_entity_poly.pdbx_seq_one_letter_code
_entity_poly.pdbx_strand_id
1 'polypeptide(L)'
;MLLFETGINAQESLQEGFRNPPASARARTWWHWVDGNVSREGITADLEAMKEVGIQEVQMFNVGVGFPQGQATYLSPQWMELVKFAASESKRLGLELGFHNCAGWSSSGGPWITPEYAMQEVVYRDTTCMGGCKIDIHLSQPLIRLNYYRDIAVLAFPKPKSQERIANLEGKSLSGKIHNHLYPEMISVPQSAVISKENIIDLT
;
A
#
# COMPACT_ATOMS: atom_id res chain seq x y z
N MET A 1 -17.95 -28.37 3.98
CA MET A 1 -17.03 -28.11 2.85
C MET A 1 -15.84 -29.04 3.04
N LEU A 2 -15.82 -30.17 2.33
CA LEU A 2 -14.77 -31.19 2.45
C LEU A 2 -13.53 -30.67 1.73
N LEU A 3 -12.46 -30.43 2.48
CA LEU A 3 -11.11 -30.21 1.95
C LEU A 3 -10.61 -31.56 1.44
N PHE A 4 -10.45 -31.69 0.13
CA PHE A 4 -9.64 -32.75 -0.44
C PHE A 4 -8.17 -32.36 -0.24
N GLU A 5 -7.56 -32.81 0.85
CA GLU A 5 -6.11 -32.93 0.94
C GLU A 5 -5.69 -34.02 -0.05
N THR A 6 -5.25 -33.61 -1.23
CA THR A 6 -4.52 -34.51 -2.13
C THR A 6 -3.17 -34.81 -1.47
N GLY A 7 -3.01 -36.08 -1.09
CA GLY A 7 -1.94 -36.64 -0.26
C GLY A 7 -0.56 -36.03 -0.46
N ILE A 8 0.02 -35.57 0.66
CA ILE A 8 1.46 -35.46 0.83
C ILE A 8 1.99 -36.89 0.82
N ASN A 9 2.54 -37.33 -0.31
CA ASN A 9 3.23 -38.60 -0.38
C ASN A 9 4.54 -38.46 0.42
N ALA A 10 4.70 -39.27 1.45
CA ALA A 10 5.87 -39.24 2.31
C ALA A 10 7.11 -39.78 1.55
N GLN A 11 8.24 -39.08 1.71
CA GLN A 11 9.61 -39.50 1.34
C GLN A 11 9.97 -39.59 -0.15
N GLU A 12 9.86 -38.50 -0.91
CA GLU A 12 11.01 -38.24 -1.79
C GLU A 12 12.19 -37.89 -0.89
N SER A 13 13.29 -38.65 -1.01
CA SER A 13 14.52 -38.26 -0.31
C SER A 13 14.89 -36.83 -0.71
N LEU A 14 15.51 -36.05 0.18
CA LEU A 14 16.00 -34.71 -0.18
C LEU A 14 16.88 -34.76 -1.44
N GLN A 15 17.61 -35.86 -1.66
CA GLN A 15 18.37 -36.10 -2.87
C GLN A 15 17.50 -36.22 -4.12
N GLU A 16 16.36 -36.91 -4.04
CA GLU A 16 15.43 -37.07 -5.15
C GLU A 16 14.72 -35.76 -5.47
N GLY A 17 14.18 -35.07 -4.46
CA GLY A 17 13.56 -33.75 -4.65
C GLY A 17 14.56 -32.67 -5.09
N PHE A 18 15.84 -32.79 -4.74
CA PHE A 18 16.88 -31.89 -5.26
C PHE A 18 17.21 -32.17 -6.74
N ARG A 19 17.17 -33.44 -7.16
CA ARG A 19 17.36 -33.83 -8.57
C ARG A 19 16.15 -33.48 -9.43
N ASN A 20 14.94 -33.63 -8.88
CA ASN A 20 13.67 -33.40 -9.54
C ASN A 20 12.78 -32.46 -8.70
N PRO A 21 13.08 -31.15 -8.64
CA PRO A 21 12.34 -30.23 -7.79
C PRO A 21 10.83 -30.19 -8.12
N PRO A 22 9.96 -30.22 -7.11
CA PRO A 22 8.52 -30.09 -7.31
C PRO A 22 8.19 -28.70 -7.85
N ALA A 23 6.99 -28.54 -8.43
CA ALA A 23 6.50 -27.26 -8.95
C ALA A 23 6.61 -26.12 -7.90
N SER A 24 6.32 -26.41 -6.63
CA SER A 24 6.41 -25.43 -5.53
C SER A 24 7.82 -24.88 -5.28
N ALA A 25 8.87 -25.56 -5.74
CA ALA A 25 10.27 -25.14 -5.60
C ALA A 25 10.81 -24.41 -6.83
N ARG A 26 10.03 -24.33 -7.91
CA ARG A 26 10.44 -23.68 -9.15
C ARG A 26 10.36 -22.16 -9.05
N ALA A 27 11.20 -21.50 -9.84
CA ALA A 27 11.24 -20.05 -9.90
C ALA A 27 9.93 -19.45 -10.43
N ARG A 28 9.70 -18.21 -10.02
CA ARG A 28 8.58 -17.37 -10.41
C ARG A 28 9.14 -16.09 -11.03
N THR A 29 8.37 -15.42 -11.88
CA THR A 29 8.84 -14.19 -12.52
C THR A 29 7.78 -13.10 -12.51
N TRP A 30 8.25 -11.85 -12.50
CA TRP A 30 7.41 -10.69 -12.77
C TRP A 30 7.27 -10.50 -14.26
N TRP A 31 6.03 -10.33 -14.70
CA TRP A 31 5.68 -10.15 -16.10
C TRP A 31 4.91 -8.83 -16.26
N HIS A 32 5.61 -7.82 -16.75
CA HIS A 32 5.08 -6.47 -16.87
C HIS A 32 4.47 -6.26 -18.24
N TRP A 33 3.18 -5.94 -18.26
CA TRP A 33 2.50 -5.40 -19.43
C TRP A 33 2.70 -3.88 -19.43
N VAL A 34 3.44 -3.40 -20.43
CA VAL A 34 3.97 -2.04 -20.45
C VAL A 34 3.16 -1.16 -21.41
N ASP A 35 2.58 -0.08 -20.88
CA ASP A 35 1.89 0.96 -21.65
C ASP A 35 0.83 0.43 -22.63
N GLY A 36 0.16 -0.68 -22.27
CA GLY A 36 -0.89 -1.31 -23.10
C GLY A 36 -0.37 -2.03 -24.37
N ASN A 37 0.95 -2.21 -24.50
CA ASN A 37 1.58 -2.90 -25.62
C ASN A 37 1.59 -4.42 -25.39
N VAL A 38 0.43 -5.04 -25.63
CA VAL A 38 0.20 -6.47 -25.38
C VAL A 38 -0.58 -7.07 -26.53
N SER A 39 -0.16 -8.26 -26.99
CA SER A 39 -0.83 -9.03 -28.04
C SER A 39 -1.01 -10.49 -27.63
N ARG A 40 -1.93 -11.20 -28.29
CA ARG A 40 -2.13 -12.63 -28.03
C ARG A 40 -0.89 -13.43 -28.42
N GLU A 41 -0.29 -13.09 -29.55
CA GLU A 41 0.91 -13.74 -30.06
C GLU A 41 2.08 -13.59 -29.09
N GLY A 42 2.25 -12.40 -28.51
CA GLY A 42 3.27 -12.13 -27.49
C GLY A 42 2.99 -12.90 -26.19
N ILE A 43 1.74 -12.92 -25.73
CA ILE A 43 1.33 -13.69 -24.55
C ILE A 43 1.67 -15.18 -24.70
N THR A 44 1.33 -15.79 -25.85
CA THR A 44 1.65 -17.21 -26.09
C THR A 44 3.16 -17.42 -26.11
N ALA A 45 3.91 -16.60 -26.87
CA ALA A 45 5.36 -16.73 -26.97
C ALA A 45 6.06 -16.58 -25.61
N ASP A 46 5.68 -15.58 -24.81
CA ASP A 46 6.24 -15.35 -23.48
C ASP A 46 6.00 -16.54 -22.55
N LEU A 47 4.75 -17.02 -22.47
CA LEU A 47 4.39 -18.11 -21.56
C LEU A 47 5.00 -19.45 -21.98
N GLU A 48 5.11 -19.72 -23.28
CA GLU A 48 5.80 -20.91 -23.80
C GLU A 48 7.29 -20.87 -23.49
N ALA A 49 7.95 -19.74 -23.71
CA ALA A 49 9.36 -19.55 -23.36
C ALA A 49 9.59 -19.71 -21.85
N MET A 50 8.73 -19.15 -21.01
CA MET A 50 8.79 -19.32 -19.55
C MET A 50 8.61 -20.78 -19.13
N LYS A 51 7.69 -21.51 -19.77
CA LYS A 51 7.49 -22.94 -19.52
C LYS A 51 8.72 -23.75 -19.92
N GLU A 52 9.31 -23.47 -21.07
CA GLU A 52 10.50 -24.16 -21.60
C GLU A 52 11.68 -24.06 -20.64
N VAL A 53 11.91 -22.89 -20.05
CA VAL A 53 13.02 -22.67 -19.09
C VAL A 53 12.66 -23.07 -17.64
N GLY A 54 11.47 -23.62 -17.40
CA GLY A 54 11.08 -24.18 -16.11
C GLY A 54 10.52 -23.20 -15.08
N ILE A 55 10.06 -22.02 -15.49
CA ILE A 55 9.28 -21.12 -14.60
C ILE A 55 7.93 -21.78 -14.27
N GLN A 56 7.47 -21.61 -13.03
CA GLN A 56 6.20 -22.16 -12.57
C GLN A 56 5.08 -21.13 -12.43
N GLU A 57 5.41 -19.87 -12.11
CA GLU A 57 4.43 -18.81 -11.93
C GLU A 57 4.87 -17.52 -12.63
N VAL A 58 3.90 -16.85 -13.23
CA VAL A 58 4.03 -15.47 -13.69
C VAL A 58 3.18 -14.55 -12.83
N GLN A 59 3.76 -13.45 -12.38
CA GLN A 59 3.07 -12.40 -11.63
C GLN A 59 2.87 -11.21 -12.57
N MET A 60 1.63 -11.02 -13.01
CA MET A 60 1.29 -10.01 -14.00
C MET A 60 1.09 -8.65 -13.34
N PHE A 61 1.72 -7.63 -13.92
CA PHE A 61 1.61 -6.22 -13.54
C PHE A 61 1.27 -5.38 -14.75
N ASN A 62 0.42 -4.35 -14.58
CA ASN A 62 0.18 -3.35 -15.64
C ASN A 62 0.89 -2.06 -15.26
N VAL A 63 1.91 -1.69 -16.02
CA VAL A 63 2.74 -0.53 -15.73
C VAL A 63 2.69 0.48 -16.87
N GLY A 64 2.70 1.76 -16.52
CA GLY A 64 2.96 2.83 -17.46
C GLY A 64 4.34 3.39 -17.20
N VAL A 65 5.23 3.34 -18.20
CA VAL A 65 6.59 3.90 -18.10
C VAL A 65 6.86 4.96 -19.17
N GLY A 66 5.84 5.32 -19.96
CA GLY A 66 5.88 6.44 -20.90
C GLY A 66 6.20 6.04 -22.34
N PHE A 67 6.09 4.76 -22.70
CA PHE A 67 6.12 4.36 -24.11
C PHE A 67 4.84 4.80 -24.85
N PRO A 68 4.87 4.84 -26.19
CA PRO A 68 3.66 5.01 -26.99
C PRO A 68 2.57 4.02 -26.55
N GLN A 69 1.36 4.52 -26.37
CA GLN A 69 0.26 3.73 -25.84
C GLN A 69 -0.17 2.66 -26.85
N GLY A 70 -0.16 1.42 -26.41
CA GLY A 70 -0.73 0.29 -27.15
C GLY A 70 -2.26 0.27 -27.06
N GLN A 71 -2.85 -0.78 -27.62
CA GLN A 71 -4.30 -0.90 -27.76
C GLN A 71 -4.99 -1.43 -26.50
N ALA A 72 -4.25 -2.02 -25.57
CA ALA A 72 -4.79 -2.68 -24.38
C ALA A 72 -4.80 -1.75 -23.16
N THR A 73 -5.61 -0.68 -23.20
CA THR A 73 -5.80 0.21 -22.05
C THR A 73 -6.31 -0.57 -20.83
N TYR A 74 -5.73 -0.34 -19.66
CA TYR A 74 -6.08 -1.04 -18.41
C TYR A 74 -7.60 -1.04 -18.14
N LEU A 75 -8.16 -2.21 -17.78
CA LEU A 75 -9.59 -2.46 -17.57
C LEU A 75 -10.53 -2.20 -18.77
N SER A 76 -10.01 -1.90 -19.96
CA SER A 76 -10.82 -1.89 -21.18
C SER A 76 -11.29 -3.30 -21.57
N PRO A 77 -12.35 -3.46 -22.37
CA PRO A 77 -12.77 -4.78 -22.87
C PRO A 77 -11.64 -5.56 -23.57
N GLN A 78 -10.82 -4.87 -24.38
CA GLN A 78 -9.64 -5.45 -25.04
C GLN A 78 -8.66 -6.03 -24.02
N TRP A 79 -8.35 -5.27 -22.97
CA TRP A 79 -7.45 -5.70 -21.90
C TRP A 79 -8.02 -6.90 -21.13
N MET A 80 -9.31 -6.87 -20.80
CA MET A 80 -9.99 -7.99 -20.11
C MET A 80 -9.92 -9.28 -20.92
N GLU A 81 -10.09 -9.20 -22.25
CA GLU A 81 -9.96 -10.36 -23.14
C GLU A 81 -8.53 -10.89 -23.21
N LEU A 82 -7.52 -10.02 -23.18
CA LEU A 82 -6.12 -10.43 -23.11
C LEU A 82 -5.78 -11.10 -21.76
N VAL A 83 -6.30 -10.59 -20.64
CA VAL A 83 -6.13 -11.24 -19.33
C VAL A 83 -6.76 -12.63 -19.29
N LYS A 84 -7.98 -12.75 -19.82
CA LYS A 84 -8.65 -14.05 -19.97
C LYS A 84 -7.85 -15.00 -20.85
N PHE A 85 -7.24 -14.49 -21.92
CA PHE A 85 -6.38 -15.27 -22.80
C PHE A 85 -5.10 -15.73 -22.08
N ALA A 86 -4.41 -14.83 -21.37
CA ALA A 86 -3.22 -15.18 -20.57
C ALA A 86 -3.53 -16.22 -19.48
N ALA A 87 -4.68 -16.12 -18.81
CA ALA A 87 -5.13 -17.13 -17.85
C ALA A 87 -5.39 -18.49 -18.52
N SER A 88 -5.96 -18.49 -19.72
CA SER A 88 -6.22 -19.71 -20.49
C SER A 88 -4.92 -20.38 -20.96
N GLU A 89 -3.95 -19.59 -21.44
CA GLU A 89 -2.63 -20.07 -21.85
C GLU A 89 -1.81 -20.58 -20.67
N SER A 90 -1.84 -19.88 -19.53
CA SER A 90 -1.19 -20.34 -18.30
C SER A 90 -1.75 -21.69 -17.86
N LYS A 91 -3.08 -21.85 -17.88
CA LYS A 91 -3.75 -23.13 -17.60
C LYS A 91 -3.35 -24.21 -18.61
N ARG A 92 -3.29 -23.90 -19.92
CA ARG A 92 -2.87 -24.84 -20.98
C ARG A 92 -1.45 -25.36 -20.73
N LEU A 93 -0.55 -24.50 -20.27
CA LEU A 93 0.87 -24.81 -20.04
C LEU A 93 1.16 -25.37 -18.63
N GLY A 94 0.16 -25.38 -17.74
CA GLY A 94 0.34 -25.76 -16.34
C GLY A 94 1.21 -24.77 -15.56
N LEU A 95 1.09 -23.49 -15.87
CA LEU A 95 1.67 -22.36 -15.15
C LEU A 95 0.64 -21.77 -14.17
N GLU A 96 1.11 -21.24 -13.06
CA GLU A 96 0.32 -20.39 -12.17
C GLU A 96 0.35 -18.94 -12.66
N LEU A 97 -0.79 -18.24 -12.55
CA LEU A 97 -0.92 -16.83 -12.90
C LEU A 97 -1.33 -16.05 -11.65
N GLY A 98 -0.41 -15.24 -11.14
CA GLY A 98 -0.67 -14.22 -10.13
C GLY A 98 -0.96 -12.86 -10.79
N PHE A 99 -1.71 -12.01 -10.09
CA PHE A 99 -1.97 -10.63 -10.53
C PHE A 99 -1.85 -9.67 -9.34
N HIS A 100 -1.27 -8.50 -9.57
CA HIS A 100 -1.21 -7.44 -8.56
C HIS A 100 -2.62 -6.90 -8.24
N ASN A 101 -2.86 -6.47 -7.00
CA ASN A 101 -4.20 -6.06 -6.55
C ASN A 101 -4.76 -4.80 -7.24
N CYS A 102 -3.92 -3.99 -7.89
CA CYS A 102 -4.30 -2.82 -8.66
C CYS A 102 -3.33 -2.55 -9.83
N ALA A 103 -3.62 -1.51 -10.63
CA ALA A 103 -2.68 -1.02 -11.63
C ALA A 103 -1.34 -0.61 -10.99
N GLY A 104 -0.25 -0.71 -11.75
CA GLY A 104 1.11 -0.50 -11.26
C GLY A 104 1.71 -1.76 -10.63
N TRP A 105 2.64 -1.56 -9.69
CA TRP A 105 3.44 -2.61 -9.05
C TRP A 105 3.40 -2.60 -7.51
N SER A 106 2.69 -1.66 -6.90
CA SER A 106 2.76 -1.42 -5.46
C SER A 106 1.45 -0.88 -4.91
N SER A 107 1.29 -1.14 -3.62
CA SER A 107 0.29 -0.52 -2.75
C SER A 107 -1.12 -1.01 -3.07
N SER A 108 -2.12 -0.13 -2.94
CA SER A 108 -3.52 -0.45 -3.18
C SER A 108 -4.22 0.85 -3.56
N GLY A 109 -4.52 1.06 -4.84
CA GLY A 109 -5.13 2.31 -5.29
C GLY A 109 -5.95 2.16 -6.56
N GLY A 110 -6.89 3.08 -6.76
CA GLY A 110 -7.71 3.11 -7.97
C GLY A 110 -8.60 4.36 -8.00
N PRO A 111 -9.10 4.75 -9.18
CA PRO A 111 -9.94 5.93 -9.35
C PRO A 111 -11.28 5.86 -8.61
N TRP A 112 -11.68 4.67 -8.14
CA TRP A 112 -12.88 4.44 -7.33
C TRP A 112 -12.69 4.77 -5.83
N ILE A 113 -11.47 5.08 -5.39
CA ILE A 113 -11.18 5.44 -4.00
C ILE A 113 -11.34 6.95 -3.82
N THR A 114 -12.33 7.38 -3.05
CA THR A 114 -12.50 8.78 -2.68
C THR A 114 -11.51 9.18 -1.56
N PRO A 115 -11.24 10.49 -1.37
CA PRO A 115 -10.34 10.95 -0.31
C PRO A 115 -10.67 10.45 1.10
N GLU A 116 -11.95 10.19 1.41
CA GLU A 116 -12.35 9.66 2.73
C GLU A 116 -11.89 8.21 2.98
N TYR A 117 -11.72 7.42 1.92
CA TYR A 117 -11.29 6.02 1.97
C TYR A 117 -9.79 5.85 1.66
N ALA A 118 -9.09 6.95 1.37
CA ALA A 118 -7.64 6.94 1.18
C ALA A 118 -6.90 6.83 2.53
N MET A 119 -5.57 6.73 2.48
CA MET A 119 -4.73 6.87 3.68
C MET A 119 -4.92 8.26 4.28
N GLN A 120 -5.22 8.31 5.59
CA GLN A 120 -5.51 9.56 6.31
C GLN A 120 -4.27 10.09 7.02
N GLU A 121 -4.17 11.42 7.12
CA GLU A 121 -3.11 12.14 7.84
C GLU A 121 -3.77 12.99 8.93
N VAL A 122 -3.26 12.91 10.17
CA VAL A 122 -3.69 13.82 11.24
C VAL A 122 -3.04 15.18 11.01
N VAL A 123 -3.86 16.20 10.81
CA VAL A 123 -3.44 17.59 10.59
C VAL A 123 -3.99 18.46 11.73
N TYR A 124 -3.30 19.55 12.06
CA TYR A 124 -3.75 20.46 13.11
C TYR A 124 -3.36 21.91 12.83
N ARG A 125 -4.06 22.82 13.53
CA ARG A 125 -3.68 24.21 13.74
C ARG A 125 -3.80 24.51 15.21
N ASP A 126 -2.95 25.41 15.70
CA ASP A 126 -3.05 25.93 17.06
C ASP A 126 -3.18 27.45 17.02
N THR A 127 -3.76 27.99 18.09
CA THR A 127 -3.81 29.42 18.36
C THR A 127 -3.74 29.64 19.87
N THR A 128 -3.22 30.79 20.29
CA THR A 128 -3.17 31.17 21.70
C THR A 128 -4.26 32.20 21.99
N CYS A 129 -4.99 32.00 23.09
CA CYS A 129 -5.99 32.94 23.60
C CYS A 129 -5.79 33.22 25.09
N MET A 130 -6.35 34.32 25.59
CA MET A 130 -6.38 34.64 27.02
C MET A 130 -7.60 33.98 27.67
N GLY A 131 -7.36 33.18 28.72
CA GLY A 131 -8.43 32.55 29.49
C GLY A 131 -9.12 33.51 30.47
N GLY A 132 -10.20 33.04 31.10
CA GLY A 132 -10.95 33.79 32.12
C GLY A 132 -12.09 34.66 31.58
N CYS A 133 -12.33 34.64 30.27
CA CYS A 133 -13.46 35.32 29.63
C CYS A 133 -14.11 34.42 28.57
N LYS A 134 -15.29 34.82 28.08
CA LYS A 134 -15.90 34.21 26.88
C LYS A 134 -15.04 34.56 25.68
N ILE A 135 -14.64 33.55 24.92
CA ILE A 135 -13.80 33.68 23.72
C ILE A 135 -14.66 33.34 22.51
N ASP A 136 -14.65 34.23 21.52
CA ASP A 136 -15.28 34.02 20.21
C ASP A 136 -14.19 34.23 19.15
N ILE A 137 -13.67 33.14 18.61
CA ILE A 137 -12.57 33.14 17.65
C ILE A 137 -12.88 32.24 16.47
N HIS A 138 -12.51 32.70 15.29
CA HIS A 138 -12.50 31.86 14.09
C HIS A 138 -11.18 31.10 14.02
N LEU A 139 -11.23 29.77 14.14
CA LEU A 139 -10.05 28.91 14.01
C LEU A 139 -9.67 28.78 12.54
N SER A 140 -8.38 28.88 12.25
CA SER A 140 -7.87 28.66 10.90
C SER A 140 -7.96 27.18 10.53
N GLN A 141 -8.34 26.91 9.28
CA GLN A 141 -8.41 25.53 8.79
C GLN A 141 -7.00 24.90 8.73
N PRO A 142 -6.85 23.63 9.17
CA PRO A 142 -5.66 22.84 8.91
C PRO A 142 -5.42 22.57 7.42
N LEU A 143 -4.32 21.87 7.13
CA LEU A 143 -3.99 21.45 5.78
C LEU A 143 -5.13 20.60 5.19
N ILE A 144 -5.59 20.96 3.99
CA ILE A 144 -6.58 20.21 3.23
C ILE A 144 -5.89 19.58 2.02
N ARG A 145 -6.02 18.26 1.87
CA ARG A 145 -5.56 17.54 0.68
C ARG A 145 -6.77 17.02 -0.09
N LEU A 146 -6.71 17.12 -1.42
CA LEU A 146 -7.77 16.64 -2.32
C LEU A 146 -9.16 17.18 -1.94
N ASN A 147 -9.23 18.42 -1.43
CA ASN A 147 -10.45 19.08 -0.94
C ASN A 147 -11.24 18.26 0.11
N TYR A 148 -10.57 17.41 0.88
CA TYR A 148 -11.17 16.61 1.95
C TYR A 148 -10.57 16.97 3.31
N TYR A 149 -11.46 17.21 4.27
CA TYR A 149 -11.14 17.53 5.66
C TYR A 149 -12.27 17.07 6.56
N ARG A 150 -11.92 16.59 7.76
CA ARG A 150 -12.88 16.23 8.80
C ARG A 150 -12.30 16.57 10.16
N ASP A 151 -13.04 17.33 10.95
CA ASP A 151 -12.69 17.59 12.34
C ASP A 151 -12.67 16.29 13.15
N ILE A 152 -11.64 16.17 14.01
CA ILE A 152 -11.54 15.09 15.01
C ILE A 152 -11.88 15.66 16.38
N ALA A 153 -11.14 16.69 16.81
CA ALA A 153 -11.34 17.35 18.08
C ALA A 153 -10.81 18.79 18.09
N VAL A 154 -11.42 19.65 18.90
CA VAL A 154 -10.88 20.97 19.28
C VAL A 154 -10.46 20.91 20.74
N LEU A 155 -9.15 20.94 21.01
CA LEU A 155 -8.61 20.83 22.37
C LEU A 155 -8.09 22.17 22.87
N ALA A 156 -8.48 22.53 24.09
CA ALA A 156 -7.94 23.67 24.84
C ALA A 156 -7.15 23.19 26.05
N PHE A 157 -5.97 23.77 26.26
CA PHE A 157 -5.09 23.42 27.38
C PHE A 157 -4.26 24.63 27.82
N PRO A 158 -3.81 24.69 29.08
CA PRO A 158 -2.92 25.74 29.53
C PRO A 158 -1.59 25.68 28.78
N LYS A 159 -1.17 26.81 28.22
CA LYS A 159 0.13 26.92 27.54
C LYS A 159 1.25 26.48 28.49
N PRO A 160 2.10 25.51 28.12
CA PRO A 160 3.24 25.10 28.94
C PRO A 160 4.16 26.28 29.25
N LYS A 161 4.83 26.22 30.41
CA LYS A 161 5.81 27.24 30.82
C LYS A 161 7.13 27.09 30.05
N SER A 162 7.39 25.91 29.49
CA SER A 162 8.53 25.63 28.62
C SER A 162 8.17 25.75 27.13
N GLN A 163 9.19 26.02 26.30
CA GLN A 163 9.08 26.01 24.83
C GLN A 163 9.44 24.65 24.21
N GLU A 164 9.79 23.66 25.02
CA GLU A 164 10.10 22.32 24.51
C GLU A 164 8.92 21.72 23.74
N ARG A 165 9.27 20.95 22.71
CA ARG A 165 8.32 20.26 21.83
C ARG A 165 8.76 18.82 21.67
N ILE A 166 7.82 17.97 21.30
CA ILE A 166 8.10 16.58 20.96
C ILE A 166 9.06 16.59 19.75
N ALA A 167 10.29 16.13 19.97
CA ALA A 167 11.25 15.97 18.88
C ALA A 167 10.72 14.97 17.85
N ASN A 168 11.00 15.23 16.57
CA ASN A 168 10.55 14.40 15.45
C ASN A 168 9.03 14.10 15.51
N LEU A 169 8.22 15.11 15.83
CA LEU A 169 6.77 14.96 15.90
C LEU A 169 6.24 14.37 14.59
N GLU A 170 6.69 14.87 13.45
CA GLU A 170 6.31 14.37 12.12
C GLU A 170 6.52 12.87 11.95
N GLY A 171 7.70 12.35 12.32
CA GLY A 171 7.98 10.91 12.28
C GLY A 171 7.13 10.11 13.28
N LYS A 172 6.81 10.69 14.44
CA LYS A 172 5.98 10.04 15.49
C LYS A 172 4.49 10.06 15.17
N SER A 173 3.99 11.09 14.51
CA SER A 173 2.60 11.20 14.02
C SER A 173 2.40 10.52 12.67
N LEU A 174 3.45 9.91 12.13
CA LEU A 174 3.49 9.32 10.80
C LEU A 174 3.08 10.29 9.68
N SER A 175 3.30 11.58 9.88
CA SER A 175 3.05 12.63 8.88
C SER A 175 4.37 12.94 8.17
N GLY A 176 4.44 12.72 6.84
CA GLY A 176 5.62 13.04 6.04
C GLY A 176 6.43 11.83 5.55
N LYS A 177 7.70 12.06 5.17
CA LYS A 177 8.60 11.00 4.70
C LYS A 177 9.27 10.34 5.89
N ILE A 178 8.93 9.09 6.13
CA ILE A 178 9.42 8.34 7.28
C ILE A 178 10.38 7.28 6.76
N HIS A 179 11.57 7.24 7.34
CA HIS A 179 12.49 6.14 7.11
C HIS A 179 12.18 5.00 8.06
N ASN A 180 12.44 3.77 7.63
CA ASN A 180 12.50 2.62 8.54
C ASN A 180 13.51 2.95 9.66
N HIS A 181 13.29 2.42 10.88
CA HIS A 181 14.07 2.65 12.11
C HIS A 181 13.59 3.77 13.06
N LEU A 182 12.29 3.81 13.36
CA LEU A 182 11.79 4.55 14.52
C LEU A 182 12.10 3.75 15.81
N TYR A 183 13.02 4.25 16.62
CA TYR A 183 13.32 3.71 17.95
C TYR A 183 12.60 4.51 19.03
N PRO A 184 12.21 3.89 20.15
CA PRO A 184 11.66 4.63 21.28
C PRO A 184 12.70 5.63 21.82
N GLU A 185 12.30 6.89 21.94
CA GLU A 185 13.10 7.90 22.61
C GLU A 185 12.80 7.89 24.11
N MET A 186 13.83 7.72 24.94
CA MET A 186 13.73 7.68 26.41
C MET A 186 14.23 8.98 27.05
N ILE A 187 13.97 10.12 26.40
CA ILE A 187 14.43 11.44 26.86
C ILE A 187 13.52 11.91 28.00
N SER A 188 14.13 12.37 29.10
CA SER A 188 13.38 13.00 30.19
C SER A 188 12.85 14.37 29.75
N VAL A 189 11.57 14.62 29.98
CA VAL A 189 10.91 15.90 29.68
C VAL A 189 10.70 16.66 30.99
N PRO A 190 11.05 17.95 31.07
CA PRO A 190 10.86 18.74 32.28
C PRO A 190 9.37 18.94 32.57
N GLN A 191 9.01 18.97 33.85
CA GLN A 191 7.62 19.14 34.28
C GLN A 191 6.96 20.42 33.74
N SER A 192 7.75 21.46 33.47
CA SER A 192 7.28 22.72 32.89
C SER A 192 6.83 22.62 31.42
N ALA A 193 7.18 21.54 30.72
CA ALA A 193 6.75 21.23 29.36
C ALA A 193 5.55 20.25 29.32
N VAL A 194 5.16 19.68 30.48
CA VAL A 194 4.11 18.67 30.58
C VAL A 194 2.76 19.33 30.88
N ILE A 195 1.72 18.86 30.20
CA ILE A 195 0.32 19.23 30.48
C ILE A 195 -0.35 18.01 31.11
N SER A 196 -0.93 18.19 32.30
CA SER A 196 -1.75 17.14 32.91
C SER A 196 -3.03 16.93 32.09
N LYS A 197 -3.42 15.67 31.88
CA LYS A 197 -4.61 15.30 31.10
C LYS A 197 -5.89 15.95 31.65
N GLU A 198 -5.99 16.14 32.97
CA GLU A 198 -7.15 16.77 33.63
C GLU A 198 -7.32 18.25 33.28
N ASN A 199 -6.27 18.89 32.77
CA ASN A 199 -6.29 20.29 32.35
C ASN A 199 -6.54 20.46 30.83
N ILE A 200 -6.80 19.36 30.12
CA ILE A 200 -7.17 19.37 28.70
C ILE A 200 -8.70 19.33 28.62
N ILE A 201 -9.27 20.29 27.90
CA ILE A 201 -10.70 20.42 27.67
C ILE A 201 -10.97 20.10 26.20
N ASP A 202 -11.91 19.20 25.93
CA ASP A 202 -12.46 18.96 24.60
C ASP A 202 -13.64 19.90 24.36
N LEU A 203 -13.58 20.68 23.27
CA LEU A 203 -14.53 21.71 22.88
C LEU A 203 -15.38 21.30 21.66
N THR A 204 -15.29 20.04 21.24
CA THR A 204 -15.96 19.49 20.05
C THR A 204 -17.46 19.26 20.27
#